data_AF-A0A838ZLG3-F1
#
_entry.id   AF-A0A838ZLG3-F1
#
_cell.length_a   1.000
_cell.length_b   1.000
_cell.length_c   1.000
_cell.angle_alpha   90.00
_cell.angle_beta   90.00
_cell.angle_gamma   90.00
#
_symmetry.space_group_name_H-M   'P 1'
#
loop_
_entity.id
_entity.type
_entity.pdbx_description
1 polymer ?
#
loop_
_entity_poly.entity_id
_entity_poly.type
_entity_poly.pdbx_seq_one_letter_code
_entity_poly.pdbx_strand_id
1 'polypeptide(L)'
;MRNLEVLVVIPFQKMPKVLNWKVTTTNNVDAAIEKIQTSAFKVLAIHNSIDELEKIRGKKLAYLLDSDLVVVEFENANELDRKVNETYWKSKKYSSNLVYHDNSFGLELNDFIKFK
;
A
#
# COMPACT_ATOMS: atom_id res chain seq x y z
N MET A 1 -14.08 -2.31 3.35
CA MET A 1 -13.08 -2.37 2.26
C MET A 1 -13.50 -3.47 1.31
N ARG A 2 -14.17 -3.19 0.18
CA ARG A 2 -14.50 -4.26 -0.77
C ARG A 2 -13.21 -4.64 -1.53
N ASN A 3 -12.71 -5.87 -1.29
CA ASN A 3 -11.72 -6.58 -2.11
C ASN A 3 -10.27 -6.06 -2.09
N LEU A 4 -9.67 -5.79 -0.92
CA LEU A 4 -8.21 -5.61 -0.83
C LEU A 4 -7.51 -6.97 -0.98
N GLU A 5 -6.64 -7.11 -1.98
CA GLU A 5 -5.78 -8.30 -2.14
C GLU A 5 -4.46 -8.11 -1.39
N VAL A 6 -4.25 -8.92 -0.35
CA VAL A 6 -3.10 -8.83 0.56
C VAL A 6 -2.33 -10.14 0.51
N LEU A 7 -1.02 -10.06 0.26
CA LEU A 7 -0.11 -11.19 0.33
C LEU A 7 0.59 -11.19 1.69
N VAL A 8 0.48 -12.30 2.42
CA VAL A 8 1.00 -12.45 3.78
C VAL A 8 2.07 -13.53 3.80
N VAL A 9 3.28 -13.17 4.24
CA VAL A 9 4.40 -14.09 4.45
C VAL A 9 4.42 -14.50 5.92
N ILE A 10 4.07 -15.76 6.20
CA ILE A 10 4.05 -16.34 7.55
C ILE A 10 4.67 -17.74 7.51
N PRO A 11 5.57 -18.09 8.46
CA PRO A 11 6.15 -19.43 8.50
C PRO A 11 5.15 -20.49 9.00
N PHE A 12 4.00 -20.09 9.54
CA PHE A 12 2.98 -20.99 10.09
C PHE A 12 1.69 -20.91 9.26
N GLN A 13 0.99 -22.04 9.08
CA GLN A 13 -0.26 -22.15 8.31
C GLN A 13 -1.46 -21.39 8.91
N LYS A 14 -1.30 -20.71 10.05
CA LYS A 14 -2.42 -20.02 10.71
C LYS A 14 -2.74 -18.74 9.95
N MET A 15 -3.69 -18.86 9.03
CA MET A 15 -4.16 -17.76 8.19
C MET A 15 -4.77 -16.65 9.06
N PRO A 16 -4.20 -15.43 9.09
CA PRO A 16 -4.86 -14.30 9.71
C PRO A 16 -6.11 -13.97 8.88
N LYS A 17 -7.29 -14.21 9.45
CA LYS A 17 -8.55 -13.84 8.81
C LYS A 17 -8.86 -12.40 9.16
N VAL A 18 -8.75 -11.51 8.17
CA VAL A 18 -9.23 -10.13 8.27
C VAL A 18 -10.51 -10.00 7.46
N LEU A 19 -11.54 -9.41 8.06
CA LEU A 19 -12.87 -9.29 7.45
C LEU A 19 -12.80 -8.38 6.21
N ASN A 20 -13.29 -8.88 5.07
CA ASN A 20 -13.37 -8.20 3.76
C ASN A 20 -12.06 -8.11 2.95
N TRP A 21 -10.99 -8.79 3.35
CA TRP A 21 -9.74 -8.87 2.56
C TRP A 21 -9.61 -10.24 1.90
N LYS A 22 -9.08 -10.25 0.68
CA LYS A 22 -8.62 -11.47 0.03
C LYS A 22 -7.17 -11.69 0.43
N VAL A 23 -6.99 -12.49 1.47
CA VAL A 23 -5.68 -12.80 2.04
C VAL A 23 -5.11 -14.02 1.33
N THR A 24 -3.94 -13.88 0.74
CA THR A 24 -3.15 -14.99 0.20
C THR A 24 -1.95 -15.19 1.11
N THR A 25 -1.70 -16.42 1.55
CA THR A 25 -0.55 -16.73 2.41
C THR A 25 0.56 -17.41 1.62
N THR A 26 1.80 -17.15 2.04
CA THR A 26 2.99 -17.85 1.59
C THR A 26 3.94 -18.05 2.76
N ASN A 27 4.73 -19.11 2.68
CA ASN A 27 5.67 -19.53 3.72
C ASN A 27 7.09 -18.98 3.50
N ASN A 28 7.43 -18.60 2.27
CA ASN A 28 8.71 -18.04 1.91
C ASN A 28 8.52 -16.68 1.21
N VAL A 29 9.48 -15.77 1.42
CA VAL A 29 9.63 -14.50 0.73
C VAL A 29 9.79 -14.71 -0.78
N ASP A 30 10.58 -15.68 -1.23
CA ASP A 30 10.78 -15.91 -2.68
C ASP A 30 9.47 -16.28 -3.39
N ALA A 31 8.71 -17.19 -2.79
CA ALA A 31 7.37 -17.55 -3.27
C ALA A 31 6.39 -16.37 -3.18
N ALA A 32 6.62 -15.41 -2.27
CA ALA A 32 5.86 -14.17 -2.24
C ALA A 32 6.17 -13.30 -3.47
N ILE A 33 7.44 -13.16 -3.81
CA ILE A 33 7.91 -12.38 -4.96
C ILE A 33 7.38 -12.96 -6.28
N GLU A 34 7.43 -14.28 -6.47
CA GLU A 34 6.84 -14.94 -7.66
C GLU A 34 5.33 -14.67 -7.79
N LYS A 35 4.62 -14.67 -6.65
CA LYS A 35 3.18 -14.35 -6.63
C LYS A 35 2.91 -12.88 -6.95
N ILE A 36 3.77 -11.96 -6.49
CA ILE A 36 3.68 -10.53 -6.85
C ILE A 36 3.86 -10.33 -8.36
N GLN A 37 4.73 -11.10 -9.00
CA GLN A 37 4.93 -11.02 -10.45
C GLN A 37 3.72 -11.54 -11.25
N THR A 38 3.00 -12.52 -10.71
CA THR A 38 1.89 -13.19 -11.42
C THR A 38 0.52 -12.62 -11.09
N SER A 39 0.36 -11.94 -9.95
CA SER A 39 -0.91 -11.39 -9.47
C SER A 39 -0.73 -10.01 -8.86
N ALA A 40 -1.67 -9.10 -9.16
CA ALA A 40 -1.61 -7.71 -8.72
C ALA A 40 -2.00 -7.55 -7.24
N PHE A 41 -1.08 -7.85 -6.33
CA PHE A 41 -1.26 -7.57 -4.91
C PHE A 41 -1.05 -6.08 -4.61
N LYS A 42 -1.79 -5.53 -3.64
CA LYS A 42 -1.64 -4.12 -3.21
C LYS A 42 -0.83 -3.97 -1.94
N VAL A 43 -0.71 -5.04 -1.17
CA VAL A 43 -0.01 -5.03 0.11
C VAL A 43 0.76 -6.33 0.27
N LEU A 44 2.03 -6.22 0.65
CA LEU A 44 2.88 -7.32 1.10
C LEU A 44 3.07 -7.19 2.62
N ALA A 45 2.52 -8.12 3.38
CA ALA A 45 2.70 -8.18 4.82
C ALA A 45 3.69 -9.29 5.18
N ILE A 46 4.77 -8.96 5.89
CA ILE A 46 5.81 -9.92 6.29
C ILE A 46 5.79 -10.09 7.80
N HIS A 47 5.73 -11.34 8.25
CA HIS A 47 5.76 -11.64 9.68
C HIS A 47 7.15 -11.40 10.27
N ASN A 48 7.23 -10.86 11.49
CA ASN A 48 8.50 -10.48 12.10
C ASN A 48 9.44 -11.68 12.38
N SER A 49 8.88 -12.90 12.49
CA SER A 49 9.67 -14.13 12.70
C SER A 49 10.45 -14.59 11.47
N ILE A 50 10.29 -13.95 10.31
CA ILE A 50 11.11 -14.21 9.12
C ILE A 50 12.48 -13.55 9.31
N ASP A 51 13.53 -14.20 8.80
CA ASP A 51 14.90 -13.72 8.91
C ASP A 51 15.05 -12.28 8.38
N GLU A 52 15.86 -11.48 9.06
CA GLU A 52 16.02 -10.07 8.73
C GLU A 52 16.64 -9.86 7.34
N LEU A 53 17.54 -10.74 6.94
CA LEU A 53 18.19 -10.68 5.64
C LEU A 53 17.19 -10.99 4.52
N GLU A 54 16.32 -11.97 4.73
CA GLU A 54 15.20 -12.28 3.83
C GLU A 54 14.19 -11.13 3.75
N LYS A 55 13.84 -10.50 4.87
CA LYS A 55 12.96 -9.31 4.90
C LYS A 55 13.53 -8.16 4.06
N ILE A 56 14.82 -7.87 4.21
CA ILE A 56 15.49 -6.79 3.47
C ILE A 56 15.49 -7.09 1.97
N ARG A 57 15.82 -8.33 1.58
CA ARG A 57 15.79 -8.76 0.18
C ARG A 57 14.38 -8.67 -0.40
N GLY A 58 13.39 -9.20 0.31
CA GLY A 58 11.99 -9.17 -0.08
C GLY A 58 11.48 -7.75 -0.28
N LYS A 59 11.78 -6.82 0.64
CA LYS A 59 11.43 -5.39 0.50
C LYS A 59 12.03 -4.74 -0.73
N LYS A 60 13.33 -4.97 -0.99
CA LYS A 60 14.01 -4.40 -2.16
C LYS A 60 13.43 -4.93 -3.47
N LEU A 61 13.16 -6.23 -3.53
CA LEU A 61 12.57 -6.85 -4.72
C LEU A 61 11.11 -6.41 -4.92
N ALA A 62 10.34 -6.33 -3.84
CA ALA A 62 8.97 -5.82 -3.87
C ALA A 62 8.91 -4.39 -4.45
N TYR A 63 9.77 -3.49 -3.97
CA TYR A 63 9.83 -2.11 -4.47
C TYR A 63 10.29 -2.01 -5.93
N LEU A 64 11.15 -2.93 -6.38
CA LEU A 64 11.59 -2.99 -7.78
C LEU A 64 10.49 -3.47 -8.72
N LEU A 65 9.65 -4.39 -8.27
CA LEU A 65 8.59 -5.00 -9.08
C LEU A 65 7.35 -4.11 -9.18
N ASP A 66 6.96 -3.47 -8.08
CA ASP A 66 5.83 -2.56 -8.04
C ASP A 66 6.12 -1.44 -7.03
N SER A 67 6.32 -0.23 -7.56
CA SER A 67 6.61 0.96 -6.74
C SER A 67 5.44 1.38 -5.86
N ASP A 68 4.21 0.98 -6.21
CA ASP A 68 2.99 1.30 -5.47
C ASP A 68 2.63 0.22 -4.43
N LEU A 69 3.42 -0.86 -4.36
CA LEU A 69 3.22 -1.95 -3.43
C LEU A 69 3.57 -1.54 -2.00
N VAL A 70 2.61 -1.64 -1.11
CA VAL A 70 2.80 -1.29 0.30
C VAL A 70 3.37 -2.49 1.06
N VAL A 71 4.59 -2.34 1.59
CA VAL A 71 5.22 -3.39 2.42
C VAL A 71 5.03 -3.08 3.90
N VAL A 72 4.54 -4.05 4.67
CA VAL A 72 4.23 -3.91 6.10
C VAL A 72 4.83 -5.07 6.89
N GLU A 73 5.39 -4.79 8.06
CA GLU A 73 5.83 -5.82 9.00
C GLU A 73 4.86 -5.95 10.17
N PHE A 74 4.53 -7.19 10.53
CA PHE A 74 3.58 -7.45 11.61
C PHE A 74 4.03 -8.61 12.50
N GLU A 75 3.63 -8.55 13.77
CA GLU A 75 3.95 -9.60 14.77
C GLU A 75 2.72 -10.42 15.13
N ASN A 76 1.54 -9.81 15.06
CA ASN A 76 0.29 -10.43 15.48
C ASN A 76 -0.83 -10.13 14.48
N ALA A 77 -1.81 -11.04 14.38
CA ALA A 77 -2.95 -10.87 13.48
C ALA A 77 -3.77 -9.59 13.77
N ASN A 78 -3.88 -9.19 15.04
CA ASN A 78 -4.57 -7.96 15.44
C ASN A 78 -3.81 -6.69 15.00
N GLU A 79 -2.47 -6.78 14.87
CA GLU A 79 -1.67 -5.67 14.37
C GLU A 79 -1.68 -5.56 12.86
N LEU A 80 -1.87 -6.69 12.16
CA LEU A 80 -1.89 -6.74 10.70
C LEU A 80 -2.95 -5.79 10.15
N ASP A 81 -4.18 -5.87 10.65
CA ASP A 81 -5.28 -5.02 10.17
C ASP A 81 -4.95 -3.53 10.36
N ARG A 82 -4.56 -3.16 11.58
CA ARG A 82 -4.20 -1.79 11.94
C ARG A 82 -3.03 -1.25 11.10
N LYS A 83 -1.92 -1.99 11.00
CA LYS A 83 -0.72 -1.53 10.29
C LYS A 83 -0.94 -1.44 8.79
N VAL A 84 -1.67 -2.38 8.20
CA VAL A 84 -2.01 -2.33 6.78
C VAL A 84 -2.91 -1.14 6.50
N ASN A 85 -3.94 -0.91 7.33
CA ASN A 85 -4.84 0.22 7.17
C ASN A 85 -4.09 1.56 7.30
N GLU A 86 -3.26 1.73 8.35
CA GLU A 86 -2.46 2.94 8.54
C GLU A 86 -1.50 3.18 7.38
N THR A 87 -0.76 2.15 6.93
CA THR A 87 0.27 2.31 5.90
C THR A 87 -0.34 2.53 4.51
N TYR A 88 -1.38 1.76 4.16
CA TYR A 88 -2.06 1.86 2.88
C TYR A 88 -2.78 3.20 2.69
N TRP A 89 -3.47 3.72 3.72
CA TRP A 89 -4.11 5.03 3.60
C TRP A 89 -3.10 6.17 3.66
N LYS A 90 -2.00 6.04 4.41
CA LYS A 90 -0.92 7.03 4.35
C LYS A 90 -0.35 7.11 2.94
N SER A 91 0.05 6.00 2.32
CA SER A 91 0.62 6.01 0.98
C SER A 91 -0.36 6.57 -0.06
N LYS A 92 -1.64 6.19 0.04
CA LYS A 92 -2.70 6.70 -0.85
C LYS A 92 -3.00 8.19 -0.66
N LYS A 93 -2.94 8.69 0.58
CA LYS A 93 -3.15 10.11 0.90
C LYS A 93 -2.00 10.99 0.41
N TYR A 94 -0.77 10.50 0.47
CA TYR A 94 0.40 11.20 -0.09
C TYR A 94 0.39 11.23 -1.63
N SER A 95 -0.06 10.15 -2.26
CA SER A 95 -0.23 10.12 -3.73
C SER A 95 -1.47 10.90 -4.21
N SER A 96 -2.45 11.14 -3.33
CA SER A 96 -3.55 12.08 -3.57
C SER A 96 -3.22 13.52 -3.22
N ASN A 97 -1.95 13.94 -3.25
CA ASN A 97 -1.58 15.33 -3.55
C ASN A 97 -2.02 15.64 -4.99
N LEU A 98 -3.32 15.54 -5.25
CA LEU A 98 -4.03 16.29 -6.25
C LEU A 98 -3.67 17.72 -5.92
N VAL A 99 -2.73 18.27 -6.68
CA VAL A 99 -2.68 19.69 -6.94
C VAL A 99 -4.10 19.99 -7.43
N TYR A 100 -4.94 20.49 -6.52
CA TYR A 100 -6.11 21.22 -6.93
C TYR A 100 -5.51 22.38 -7.72
N HIS A 101 -5.40 22.20 -9.03
CA HIS A 101 -5.41 23.32 -9.96
C HIS A 101 -6.76 23.95 -9.75
N ASP A 102 -6.84 24.77 -8.70
CA ASP A 102 -7.87 25.76 -8.56
C ASP A 102 -7.66 26.64 -9.78
N ASN A 103 -8.38 26.29 -10.85
CA ASN A 103 -8.73 27.21 -11.92
C ASN A 103 -9.68 28.25 -11.32
N SER A 104 -9.24 28.92 -10.25
CA SER A 104 -9.70 30.23 -9.89
C SER A 104 -9.25 31.12 -11.05
N PHE A 105 -10.06 31.11 -12.11
CA PHE A 105 -10.14 32.20 -13.06
C PHE A 105 -10.28 33.46 -12.21
N GLY A 106 -9.16 34.14 -11.99
CA GLY A 106 -9.17 35.54 -11.63
C GLY A 106 -9.82 36.26 -12.80
N LEU A 107 -11.15 36.39 -12.75
CA LEU A 107 -11.86 37.43 -13.47
C LEU A 107 -11.38 38.74 -12.83
N GLU A 108 -10.23 39.22 -13.27
CA GLU A 108 -9.92 40.65 -13.23
C GLU A 108 -10.96 41.31 -14.14
N LEU A 109 -12.13 41.60 -13.56
CA LEU A 109 -13.14 42.42 -14.18
C LEU A 109 -12.50 43.78 -14.48
N ASN A 110 -12.48 44.09 -15.76
CA ASN A 110 -12.22 45.40 -16.34
C ASN A 110 -12.96 46.51 -15.56
N ASP A 111 -12.30 47.13 -14.59
CA ASP A 111 -12.61 48.50 -14.19
C ASP A 111 -11.70 49.47 -14.97
N PHE A 112 -11.75 49.32 -16.30
CA PHE A 112 -11.39 50.35 -17.26
C PHE A 112 -12.67 51.06 -17.72
N ILE A 113 -13.47 51.55 -16.77
CA ILE A 113 -14.52 52.52 -17.08
C ILE A 113 -14.08 53.86 -16.51
N LYS A 114 -13.35 54.59 -17.36
CA LYS A 114 -13.19 56.04 -17.26
C LYS A 114 -14.57 56.68 -17.14
N PHE A 115 -14.86 57.30 -16.01
CA PHE A 115 -15.81 58.41 -15.97
C PHE A 115 -15.05 59.73 -15.81
N LYS A 116 -15.62 60.69 -16.51
CA LYS A 116 -15.07 61.92 -17.08
C LYS A 116 -14.86 63.02 -16.05
#